data_AF-A0AB33Z0I3-F1
#
_entry.id   AF-A0AB33Z0I3-F1
#
_cell.length_a   1.000
_cell.length_b   1.000
_cell.length_c   1.000
_cell.angle_alpha   90.00
_cell.angle_beta   90.00
_cell.angle_gamma   90.00
#
_symmetry.space_group_name_H-M   'P 1'
#
loop_
_entity.id
_entity.type
_entity.pdbx_description
1 polymer ?
#
loop_
_entity_poly.entity_id
_entity_poly.type
_entity_poly.pdbx_seq_one_letter_code
_entity_poly.pdbx_strand_id
1 'polypeptide(L)'
;MYSLIALIIIYKRLSKYTTDTIKSAFRQEYLFMPDFFNSLENALLSSSVNETIEMTRQAFELCHQNSSFIEPVNRIIKPIDLVRFPDKPICVAPRDLPRRRLGTEAGKRSFIHAIAHIEFNAIKLALDIAYRFKGMPAQFYKDWVYVANDECKHFQLLCNHLATYDCQYGDNPSHDGLWSMAVKTDDNLLARLSLVPRYLEARGLDVTPAMLEKLYTQKDMDTAAILEIILEDEVTHVEFGTKWLDFVCENEGVEREDVFFEHVERLLKGQILGPFNKPLRLRAGFTPSELLELERLDKRKLKQT
;
A
#
# COMPACT_ATOMS: atom_id res chain seq x y z
N MET A 1 -19.68 8.05 32.90
CA MET A 1 -18.81 7.59 31.81
C MET A 1 -17.38 7.55 32.34
N TYR A 2 -17.03 6.47 33.04
CA TYR A 2 -15.71 6.33 33.65
C TYR A 2 -14.69 6.10 32.52
N SER A 3 -13.70 6.98 32.41
CA SER A 3 -12.60 6.88 31.43
C SER A 3 -11.98 5.48 31.51
N LEU A 4 -11.69 4.88 30.35
CA LEU A 4 -11.00 3.60 30.21
C LEU A 4 -9.70 3.54 31.05
N ILE A 5 -9.08 4.70 31.29
CA ILE A 5 -7.92 4.88 32.15
C ILE A 5 -8.24 4.55 33.63
N ALA A 6 -9.42 4.92 34.12
CA ALA A 6 -9.87 4.60 35.48
C ALA A 6 -10.06 3.08 35.64
N LEU A 7 -10.61 2.39 34.63
CA LEU A 7 -10.72 0.93 34.63
C LEU A 7 -9.35 0.23 34.59
N ILE A 8 -8.39 0.75 33.82
CA ILE A 8 -7.03 0.18 33.73
C ILE A 8 -6.25 0.38 35.05
N ILE A 9 -6.41 1.53 35.72
CA ILE A 9 -5.82 1.80 37.03
C ILE A 9 -6.42 0.87 38.09
N ILE A 10 -7.74 0.67 38.06
CA ILE A 10 -8.44 -0.28 38.93
C ILE A 10 -7.95 -1.72 38.64
N TYR A 11 -7.81 -2.11 37.37
CA TYR A 11 -7.29 -3.41 36.97
C TYR A 11 -5.85 -3.67 37.46
N LYS A 12 -4.92 -2.71 37.31
CA LYS A 12 -3.56 -2.86 37.84
C LYS A 12 -3.55 -3.03 39.37
N ARG A 13 -4.43 -2.31 40.07
CA ARG A 13 -4.58 -2.42 41.54
C ARG A 13 -5.19 -3.75 41.97
N LEU A 14 -6.14 -4.28 41.19
CA LEU A 14 -6.81 -5.56 41.46
C LEU A 14 -6.01 -6.78 40.97
N SER A 15 -5.15 -6.65 39.95
CA SER A 15 -4.35 -7.77 39.38
C SER A 15 -3.32 -8.36 40.34
N LYS A 16 -2.97 -7.63 41.41
CA LYS A 16 -2.20 -8.15 42.55
C LYS A 16 -2.99 -9.14 43.42
N TYR A 17 -4.32 -9.24 43.23
CA TYR A 17 -5.25 -9.94 44.11
C TYR A 17 -6.29 -10.81 43.38
N THR A 18 -6.30 -10.89 42.04
CA THR A 18 -7.34 -11.61 41.29
C THR A 18 -6.88 -12.94 40.70
N THR A 19 -7.78 -13.92 40.79
CA THR A 19 -7.62 -15.31 40.31
C THR A 19 -7.70 -15.40 38.78
N ASP A 20 -7.14 -16.47 38.21
CA ASP A 20 -7.00 -16.66 36.75
C ASP A 20 -8.34 -16.66 35.99
N THR A 21 -9.45 -16.97 36.66
CA THR A 21 -10.80 -16.95 36.10
C THR A 21 -11.26 -15.54 35.69
N ILE A 22 -10.88 -14.50 36.43
CA ILE A 22 -11.24 -13.10 36.11
C ILE A 22 -10.37 -12.58 34.95
N LYS A 23 -9.10 -12.99 34.88
CA LYS A 23 -8.22 -12.71 33.72
C LYS A 23 -8.75 -13.37 32.44
N SER A 24 -9.26 -14.59 32.56
CA SER A 24 -9.93 -15.31 31.47
C SER A 24 -11.19 -14.60 31.00
N ALA A 25 -12.05 -14.15 31.92
CA ALA A 25 -13.28 -13.42 31.58
C ALA A 25 -12.99 -12.06 30.92
N PHE A 26 -11.98 -11.31 31.41
CA PHE A 26 -11.55 -10.05 30.77
C PHE A 26 -10.89 -10.26 29.40
N ARG A 27 -10.16 -11.38 29.20
CA ARG A 27 -9.65 -11.78 27.88
C ARG A 27 -10.78 -12.12 26.91
N GLN A 28 -11.88 -12.70 27.39
CA GLN A 28 -13.04 -13.03 26.56
C GLN A 28 -13.89 -11.81 26.20
N GLU A 29 -13.93 -10.77 27.03
CA GLU A 29 -14.66 -9.52 26.74
C GLU A 29 -13.85 -8.50 25.92
N TYR A 30 -12.53 -8.60 25.89
CA TYR A 30 -11.62 -7.74 25.12
C TYR A 30 -10.60 -8.60 24.38
N LEU A 31 -11.01 -9.14 23.22
CA LEU A 31 -10.08 -9.83 22.33
C LEU A 31 -9.17 -8.77 21.68
N PHE A 32 -7.97 -8.60 22.25
CA PHE A 32 -6.85 -8.01 21.52
C PHE A 32 -6.68 -8.80 20.21
N MET A 33 -6.18 -8.15 19.15
CA MET A 33 -5.87 -8.84 17.89
C MET A 33 -4.36 -9.11 17.72
N PRO A 34 -3.70 -9.88 18.62
CA PRO A 34 -2.29 -10.19 18.44
C PRO A 34 -2.08 -10.99 17.16
N ASP A 35 -2.99 -11.91 16.84
CA ASP A 35 -2.87 -12.76 15.65
C ASP A 35 -2.92 -11.95 14.36
N PHE A 36 -3.74 -10.90 14.29
CA PHE A 36 -3.77 -9.98 13.15
C PHE A 36 -2.41 -9.30 12.93
N PHE A 37 -1.87 -8.63 13.95
CA PHE A 37 -0.60 -7.92 13.82
C PHE A 37 0.59 -8.87 13.67
N ASN A 38 0.52 -10.08 14.24
CA ASN A 38 1.49 -11.14 14.02
C ASN A 38 1.47 -11.60 12.56
N SER A 39 0.30 -11.73 11.94
CA SER A 39 0.19 -12.04 10.50
C SER A 39 0.80 -10.94 9.65
N LEU A 40 0.56 -9.66 9.96
CA LEU A 40 1.22 -8.54 9.25
C LEU A 40 2.74 -8.59 9.40
N GLU A 41 3.25 -8.79 10.62
CA GLU A 41 4.68 -8.88 10.91
C GLU A 41 5.33 -10.05 10.16
N ASN A 42 4.74 -11.24 10.26
CA ASN A 42 5.26 -12.43 9.60
C ASN A 42 5.24 -12.28 8.07
N ALA A 43 4.17 -11.70 7.51
CA ALA A 43 4.08 -11.42 6.08
C ALA A 43 5.19 -10.47 5.63
N LEU A 44 5.48 -9.40 6.40
CA LEU A 44 6.56 -8.46 6.09
C LEU A 44 7.95 -9.10 6.20
N LEU A 45 8.16 -9.96 7.19
CA LEU A 45 9.45 -10.64 7.42
C LEU A 45 9.69 -11.85 6.52
N SER A 46 8.68 -12.36 5.81
CA SER A 46 8.84 -13.46 4.87
C SER A 46 9.45 -13.01 3.55
N SER A 47 10.43 -13.77 3.06
CA SER A 47 10.95 -13.69 1.68
C SER A 47 10.17 -14.60 0.71
N SER A 48 9.20 -15.39 1.18
CA SER A 48 8.38 -16.22 0.31
C SER A 48 7.16 -15.45 -0.21
N VAL A 49 6.96 -15.47 -1.53
CA VAL A 49 5.76 -14.89 -2.17
C VAL A 49 4.50 -15.55 -1.61
N ASN A 50 4.48 -16.88 -1.54
CA ASN A 50 3.31 -17.64 -1.12
C ASN A 50 2.98 -17.41 0.36
N GLU A 51 4.00 -17.39 1.23
CA GLU A 51 3.77 -17.11 2.66
C GLU A 51 3.29 -15.66 2.86
N THR A 52 3.85 -14.70 2.12
CA THR A 52 3.39 -13.30 2.16
C THR A 52 1.91 -13.22 1.81
N ILE A 53 1.48 -13.82 0.70
CA ILE A 53 0.07 -13.81 0.26
C ILE A 53 -0.83 -14.50 1.27
N GLU A 54 -0.43 -15.67 1.77
CA GLU A 54 -1.21 -16.47 2.72
C GLU A 54 -1.43 -15.69 4.03
N MET A 55 -0.38 -15.11 4.59
CA MET A 55 -0.46 -14.32 5.83
C MET A 55 -1.25 -13.02 5.64
N THR A 56 -1.19 -12.39 4.46
CA THR A 56 -2.04 -11.25 4.11
C THR A 56 -3.51 -11.64 4.12
N ARG A 57 -3.87 -12.76 3.48
CA ARG A 57 -5.25 -13.26 3.45
C ARG A 57 -5.74 -13.63 4.85
N GLN A 58 -4.91 -14.26 5.66
CA GLN A 58 -5.23 -14.55 7.06
C GLN A 58 -5.50 -13.26 7.85
N ALA A 59 -4.66 -12.22 7.69
CA ALA A 59 -4.90 -10.92 8.33
C ALA A 59 -6.23 -10.30 7.87
N PHE A 60 -6.55 -10.39 6.58
CA PHE A 60 -7.82 -9.92 6.02
C PHE A 60 -9.02 -10.66 6.63
N GLU A 61 -9.00 -11.99 6.65
CA GLU A 61 -10.06 -12.81 7.24
C GLU A 61 -10.26 -12.51 8.73
N LEU A 62 -9.16 -12.40 9.50
CA LEU A 62 -9.21 -12.04 10.92
C LEU A 62 -9.90 -10.70 11.13
N CYS A 63 -9.61 -9.68 10.33
CA CYS A 63 -10.20 -8.35 10.53
C CYS A 63 -11.66 -8.25 10.06
N HIS A 64 -12.08 -9.13 9.15
CA HIS A 64 -13.45 -9.21 8.64
C HIS A 64 -14.38 -10.01 9.56
N GLN A 65 -13.89 -11.10 10.17
CA GLN A 65 -14.70 -11.97 11.03
C GLN A 65 -14.88 -11.43 12.45
N ASN A 66 -14.02 -10.50 12.89
CA ASN A 66 -14.04 -9.96 14.24
C ASN A 66 -14.74 -8.58 14.31
N SER A 67 -15.77 -8.48 15.15
CA SER A 67 -16.51 -7.24 15.39
C SER A 67 -15.77 -6.27 16.34
N SER A 68 -14.88 -6.79 17.19
CA SER A 68 -14.05 -6.00 18.11
C SER A 68 -12.60 -5.99 17.62
N PHE A 69 -12.01 -4.80 17.50
CA PHE A 69 -10.61 -4.60 17.11
C PHE A 69 -9.91 -3.80 18.19
N ILE A 70 -8.90 -4.39 18.82
CA ILE A 70 -8.08 -3.71 19.84
C ILE A 70 -6.61 -3.94 19.54
N GLU A 71 -5.90 -2.85 19.27
CA GLU A 71 -4.45 -2.88 19.06
C GLU A 71 -3.72 -3.24 20.37
N PRO A 72 -2.77 -4.20 20.35
CA PRO A 72 -1.93 -4.49 21.51
C PRO A 72 -1.05 -3.30 21.91
N VAL A 73 -1.22 -2.81 23.15
CA VAL A 73 -0.48 -1.64 23.68
C VAL A 73 1.04 -1.83 23.63
N ASN A 74 1.51 -3.05 23.92
CA ASN A 74 2.92 -3.41 23.99
C ASN A 74 3.52 -3.91 22.66
N ARG A 75 2.84 -3.69 21.53
CA ARG A 75 3.34 -4.05 20.20
C ARG A 75 4.66 -3.33 19.91
N ILE A 76 5.70 -4.09 19.60
CA ILE A 76 7.03 -3.59 19.23
C ILE A 76 7.13 -3.64 17.71
N ILE A 77 7.42 -2.50 17.09
CA ILE A 77 7.56 -2.39 15.65
C ILE A 77 8.99 -2.76 15.28
N LYS A 78 9.15 -3.73 14.37
CA LYS A 78 10.45 -4.06 13.81
C LYS A 78 10.96 -2.94 12.88
N PRO A 79 12.27 -2.64 12.90
CA PRO A 79 12.90 -1.76 11.92
C PRO A 79 12.54 -2.12 10.47
N ILE A 80 12.40 -1.12 9.60
CA ILE A 80 11.94 -1.33 8.22
C ILE A 80 12.95 -2.10 7.35
N ASP A 81 14.24 -2.07 7.71
CA ASP A 81 15.30 -2.83 7.06
C ASP A 81 15.24 -4.35 7.35
N LEU A 82 14.39 -4.78 8.30
CA LEU A 82 14.10 -6.20 8.52
C LEU A 82 13.02 -6.75 7.59
N VAL A 83 12.27 -5.89 6.88
CA VAL A 83 11.31 -6.35 5.86
C VAL A 83 12.05 -7.12 4.77
N ARG A 84 11.52 -8.28 4.40
CA ARG A 84 12.13 -9.16 3.40
C ARG A 84 11.32 -9.17 2.11
N PHE A 85 12.07 -9.29 1.02
CA PHE A 85 11.56 -9.54 -0.32
C PHE A 85 12.10 -10.89 -0.80
N PRO A 86 11.44 -11.53 -1.80
CA PRO A 86 11.95 -12.76 -2.38
C PRO A 86 13.28 -12.54 -3.11
N ASP A 87 14.08 -13.62 -3.22
CA ASP A 87 15.40 -13.59 -3.89
C ASP A 87 15.30 -13.22 -5.40
N LYS A 88 14.11 -13.39 -5.98
CA LYS A 88 13.77 -12.98 -7.35
C LYS A 88 12.47 -12.16 -7.35
N PRO A 89 12.32 -11.19 -8.26
CA PRO A 89 13.22 -10.82 -9.35
C PRO A 89 14.52 -10.15 -8.87
N ILE A 90 15.59 -10.30 -9.66
CA ILE A 90 16.86 -9.63 -9.38
C ILE A 90 16.64 -8.11 -9.47
N CYS A 91 16.98 -7.39 -8.41
CA CYS A 91 16.91 -5.93 -8.38
C CYS A 91 18.08 -5.32 -9.16
N VAL A 92 17.77 -4.49 -10.17
CA VAL A 92 18.74 -3.78 -11.02
C VAL A 92 18.40 -2.30 -11.09
N ALA A 93 19.34 -1.46 -11.54
CA ALA A 93 19.07 -0.05 -11.72
C ALA A 93 18.02 0.17 -12.85
N PRO A 94 17.18 1.22 -12.80
CA PRO A 94 16.11 1.44 -13.79
C PRO A 94 16.58 1.47 -15.25
N ARG A 95 17.81 1.92 -15.51
CA ARG A 95 18.41 1.96 -16.86
C ARG A 95 18.76 0.58 -17.43
N ASP A 96 18.91 -0.41 -16.55
CA ASP A 96 19.31 -1.78 -16.88
C ASP A 96 18.09 -2.72 -17.05
N LEU A 97 16.88 -2.18 -16.91
CA LEU A 97 15.64 -2.93 -17.12
C LEU A 97 15.39 -3.23 -18.60
N PRO A 98 14.82 -4.41 -18.94
CA PRO A 98 14.45 -4.75 -20.30
C PRO A 98 13.39 -3.78 -20.84
N ARG A 99 13.48 -3.49 -22.14
CA ARG A 99 12.49 -2.64 -22.81
C ARG A 99 11.15 -3.35 -22.92
N ARG A 100 10.09 -2.72 -22.42
CA ARG A 100 8.71 -3.23 -22.40
C ARG A 100 7.97 -2.97 -23.73
N ARG A 101 8.51 -3.49 -24.83
CA ARG A 101 7.94 -3.30 -26.17
C ARG A 101 6.75 -4.23 -26.41
N LEU A 102 5.53 -3.72 -26.18
CA LEU A 102 4.29 -4.50 -26.26
C LEU A 102 4.07 -5.23 -27.61
N GLY A 103 4.68 -4.77 -28.72
CA GLY A 103 4.57 -5.41 -30.03
C GLY A 103 5.35 -6.73 -30.20
N THR A 104 6.00 -7.24 -29.15
CA THR A 104 6.75 -8.51 -29.17
C THR A 104 6.43 -9.31 -27.91
N GLU A 105 6.42 -10.64 -27.98
CA GLU A 105 6.14 -11.50 -26.81
C GLU A 105 7.14 -11.26 -25.66
N ALA A 106 8.43 -11.09 -25.96
CA ALA A 106 9.43 -10.78 -24.94
C ALA A 106 9.15 -9.44 -24.23
N GLY A 107 8.67 -8.44 -25.00
CA GLY A 107 8.29 -7.15 -24.45
C GLY A 107 6.97 -7.20 -23.67
N LYS A 108 6.00 -8.04 -24.06
CA LYS A 108 4.78 -8.31 -23.28
C LYS A 108 5.08 -9.01 -21.97
N ARG A 109 5.90 -10.06 -21.98
CA ARG A 109 6.44 -10.71 -20.77
C ARG A 109 7.05 -9.70 -19.82
N SER A 110 7.96 -8.87 -20.32
CA SER A 110 8.63 -7.84 -19.54
C SER A 110 7.67 -6.78 -19.00
N PHE A 111 6.59 -6.49 -19.71
CA PHE A 111 5.56 -5.54 -19.30
C PHE A 111 4.71 -6.12 -18.16
N ILE A 112 4.13 -7.29 -18.36
CA ILE A 112 3.26 -7.97 -17.39
C ILE A 112 4.05 -8.29 -16.11
N HIS A 113 5.27 -8.80 -16.24
CA HIS A 113 6.15 -9.09 -15.09
C HIS A 113 6.44 -7.83 -14.26
N ALA A 114 6.70 -6.70 -14.92
CA ALA A 114 6.97 -5.45 -14.22
C ALA A 114 5.77 -4.94 -13.42
N ILE A 115 4.55 -5.12 -13.95
CA ILE A 115 3.31 -4.76 -13.24
C ILE A 115 3.11 -5.73 -12.07
N ALA A 116 3.32 -7.03 -12.27
CA ALA A 116 3.26 -8.00 -11.16
C ALA A 116 4.24 -7.64 -10.04
N HIS A 117 5.44 -7.15 -10.36
CA HIS A 117 6.36 -6.67 -9.33
C HIS A 117 5.87 -5.42 -8.59
N ILE A 118 5.16 -4.52 -9.29
CA ILE A 118 4.53 -3.35 -8.68
C ILE A 118 3.45 -3.82 -7.70
N GLU A 119 2.54 -4.72 -8.11
CA GLU A 119 1.48 -5.20 -7.21
C GLU A 119 2.05 -5.95 -6.00
N PHE A 120 3.11 -6.74 -6.18
CA PHE A 120 3.76 -7.39 -5.04
C PHE A 120 4.38 -6.38 -4.06
N ASN A 121 4.94 -5.28 -4.56
CA ASN A 121 5.38 -4.19 -3.70
C ASN A 121 4.20 -3.51 -3.01
N ALA A 122 3.08 -3.30 -3.70
CA ALA A 122 1.87 -2.71 -3.15
C ALA A 122 1.30 -3.54 -1.97
N ILE A 123 1.33 -4.88 -2.06
CA ILE A 123 1.05 -5.78 -0.92
C ILE A 123 1.92 -5.39 0.28
N LYS A 124 3.25 -5.36 0.10
CA LYS A 124 4.19 -5.06 1.20
C LYS A 124 4.00 -3.64 1.73
N LEU A 125 3.72 -2.65 0.88
CA LEU A 125 3.50 -1.25 1.27
C LEU A 125 2.23 -1.09 2.12
N ALA A 126 1.14 -1.72 1.70
CA ALA A 126 -0.14 -1.72 2.40
C ALA A 126 -0.05 -2.44 3.76
N LEU A 127 0.65 -3.58 3.82
CA LEU A 127 0.96 -4.25 5.09
C LEU A 127 1.85 -3.40 6.00
N ASP A 128 2.86 -2.73 5.44
CA ASP A 128 3.82 -1.93 6.21
C ASP A 128 3.15 -0.73 6.85
N ILE A 129 2.27 -0.01 6.15
CA ILE A 129 1.56 1.12 6.75
C ILE A 129 0.58 0.65 7.85
N ALA A 130 -0.11 -0.48 7.65
CA ALA A 130 -0.97 -1.08 8.67
C ALA A 130 -0.18 -1.56 9.90
N TYR A 131 1.01 -2.12 9.69
CA TYR A 131 1.85 -2.61 10.76
C TYR A 131 2.58 -1.45 11.46
N ARG A 132 3.27 -0.57 10.75
CA ARG A 132 4.26 0.33 11.34
C ARG A 132 3.66 1.41 12.23
N PHE A 133 2.53 1.99 11.81
CA PHE A 133 1.94 3.12 12.50
C PHE A 133 0.93 2.63 13.54
N LYS A 134 1.12 3.08 14.79
CA LYS A 134 0.32 2.69 15.96
C LYS A 134 -0.71 3.76 16.30
N GLY A 135 -1.72 3.39 17.08
CA GLY A 135 -2.68 4.33 17.67
C GLY A 135 -3.76 4.83 16.70
N MET A 136 -3.81 4.27 15.49
CA MET A 136 -4.84 4.58 14.51
C MET A 136 -6.16 3.86 14.85
N PRO A 137 -7.33 4.38 14.41
CA PRO A 137 -8.59 3.69 14.60
C PRO A 137 -8.61 2.34 13.87
N ALA A 138 -9.45 1.41 14.33
CA ALA A 138 -9.58 0.06 13.75
C ALA A 138 -9.77 0.07 12.22
N GLN A 139 -10.54 1.03 11.70
CA GLN A 139 -10.81 1.14 10.27
C GLN A 139 -9.55 1.41 9.44
N PHE A 140 -8.53 2.09 10.00
CA PHE A 140 -7.26 2.33 9.30
C PHE A 140 -6.57 1.02 8.96
N TYR A 141 -6.47 0.13 9.94
CA TYR A 141 -5.85 -1.18 9.74
C TYR A 141 -6.68 -2.06 8.79
N LYS A 142 -8.02 -1.99 8.89
CA LYS A 142 -8.93 -2.73 7.99
C LYS A 142 -8.82 -2.26 6.55
N ASP A 143 -8.80 -0.95 6.32
CA ASP A 143 -8.67 -0.37 4.97
C ASP A 143 -7.34 -0.77 4.33
N TRP A 144 -6.22 -0.73 5.08
CA TRP A 144 -4.92 -1.09 4.51
C TRP A 144 -4.74 -2.59 4.28
N VAL A 145 -5.34 -3.45 5.11
CA VAL A 145 -5.32 -4.90 4.85
C VAL A 145 -6.31 -5.28 3.74
N TYR A 146 -7.38 -4.51 3.55
CA TYR A 146 -8.24 -4.62 2.37
C TYR A 146 -7.41 -4.35 1.09
N VAL A 147 -6.67 -3.24 1.04
CA VAL A 147 -5.77 -2.93 -0.09
C VAL A 147 -4.78 -4.07 -0.29
N ALA A 148 -4.06 -4.50 0.76
CA ALA A 148 -3.08 -5.58 0.64
C ALA A 148 -3.68 -6.88 0.07
N ASN A 149 -4.94 -7.18 0.38
CA ASN A 149 -5.65 -8.33 -0.14
C ASN A 149 -6.06 -8.15 -1.62
N ASP A 150 -6.51 -6.97 -2.02
CA ASP A 150 -6.78 -6.66 -3.43
C ASP A 150 -5.49 -6.74 -4.27
N GLU A 151 -4.36 -6.26 -3.74
CA GLU A 151 -3.07 -6.41 -4.41
C GLU A 151 -2.61 -7.87 -4.53
N CYS A 152 -2.96 -8.73 -3.57
CA CYS A 152 -2.74 -10.17 -3.71
C CYS A 152 -3.53 -10.76 -4.89
N LYS A 153 -4.76 -10.28 -5.11
CA LYS A 153 -5.60 -10.66 -6.26
C LYS A 153 -4.98 -10.13 -7.56
N HIS A 154 -4.59 -8.86 -7.62
CA HIS A 154 -3.95 -8.24 -8.80
C HIS A 154 -2.68 -8.98 -9.20
N PHE A 155 -1.79 -9.20 -8.22
CA PHE A 155 -0.56 -9.95 -8.40
C PHE A 155 -0.82 -11.36 -8.97
N GLN A 156 -1.80 -12.08 -8.43
CA GLN A 156 -2.11 -13.43 -8.88
C GLN A 156 -2.69 -13.46 -10.30
N LEU A 157 -3.56 -12.50 -10.65
CA LEU A 157 -4.09 -12.36 -12.03
C LEU A 157 -2.93 -12.20 -13.02
N LEU A 158 -1.98 -11.30 -12.70
CA LEU A 158 -0.81 -11.05 -13.54
C LEU A 158 0.13 -12.24 -13.61
N CYS A 159 0.37 -12.96 -12.50
CA CYS A 159 1.20 -14.17 -12.49
C CYS A 159 0.59 -15.30 -13.33
N ASN A 160 -0.72 -15.51 -13.21
CA ASN A 160 -1.44 -16.51 -14.00
C ASN A 160 -1.37 -16.17 -15.49
N HIS A 161 -1.54 -14.88 -15.83
CA HIS A 161 -1.42 -14.42 -17.20
C HIS A 161 0.01 -14.51 -17.74
N LEU A 162 1.01 -14.16 -16.93
CA LEU A 162 2.42 -14.27 -17.29
C LEU A 162 2.82 -15.71 -17.62
N ALA A 163 2.26 -16.69 -16.93
CA ALA A 163 2.48 -18.11 -17.19
C ALA A 163 2.02 -18.55 -18.59
N THR A 164 1.04 -17.86 -19.21
CA THR A 164 0.60 -18.13 -20.59
C THR A 164 1.67 -17.76 -21.63
N TYR A 165 2.69 -17.00 -21.22
CA TYR A 165 3.84 -16.63 -22.04
C TYR A 165 5.10 -17.44 -21.68
N ASP A 166 4.97 -18.61 -21.04
CA ASP A 166 6.09 -19.44 -20.56
C ASP A 166 7.08 -18.63 -19.69
N CYS A 167 6.55 -17.76 -18.83
CA CYS A 167 7.32 -16.87 -17.97
C CYS A 167 6.72 -16.89 -16.56
N GLN A 168 7.58 -16.84 -15.54
CA GLN A 168 7.19 -16.82 -14.14
C GLN A 168 7.59 -15.52 -13.48
N TYR A 169 6.89 -15.17 -12.39
CA TYR A 169 7.31 -14.06 -11.55
C TYR A 169 8.70 -14.33 -10.97
N GLY A 170 9.66 -13.49 -11.38
CA GLY A 170 11.06 -13.57 -10.97
C GLY A 170 12.02 -13.88 -12.11
N ASP A 171 11.52 -14.28 -13.28
CA ASP A 171 12.35 -14.58 -14.46
C ASP A 171 12.98 -13.33 -15.08
N ASN A 172 12.28 -12.19 -15.01
CA ASN A 172 12.80 -10.90 -15.46
C ASN A 172 13.30 -10.06 -14.29
N PRO A 173 14.32 -9.20 -14.48
CA PRO A 173 14.79 -8.30 -13.43
C PRO A 173 13.77 -7.17 -13.17
N SER A 174 13.87 -6.55 -12.00
CA SER A 174 13.00 -5.43 -11.58
C SER A 174 13.78 -4.38 -10.78
N HIS A 175 13.11 -3.36 -10.24
CA HIS A 175 13.74 -2.30 -9.44
C HIS A 175 12.89 -1.98 -8.20
N ASP A 176 13.54 -1.49 -7.15
CA ASP A 176 13.00 -1.24 -5.81
C ASP A 176 12.41 0.17 -5.59
N GLY A 177 11.96 0.81 -6.69
CA GLY A 177 11.67 2.24 -6.69
C GLY A 177 10.61 2.67 -5.66
N LEU A 178 9.57 1.85 -5.48
CA LEU A 178 8.45 2.14 -4.58
C LEU A 178 8.84 1.99 -3.11
N TRP A 179 9.46 0.86 -2.73
CA TRP A 179 9.84 0.58 -1.34
C TRP A 179 10.82 1.62 -0.77
N SER A 180 11.68 2.19 -1.62
CA SER A 180 12.61 3.26 -1.20
C SER A 180 11.89 4.47 -0.57
N MET A 181 10.64 4.75 -0.96
CA MET A 181 9.85 5.83 -0.37
C MET A 181 9.28 5.44 0.99
N ALA A 182 8.89 4.18 1.18
CA ALA A 182 8.47 3.67 2.47
C ALA A 182 9.58 3.80 3.51
N VAL A 183 10.83 3.47 3.14
CA VAL A 183 12.02 3.65 3.99
C VAL A 183 12.25 5.12 4.36
N LYS A 184 12.02 6.07 3.45
CA LYS A 184 12.19 7.51 3.74
C LYS A 184 11.09 8.11 4.63
N THR A 185 10.01 7.38 4.85
CA THR A 185 8.78 7.85 5.52
C THR A 185 8.38 6.89 6.64
N ASP A 186 9.28 6.03 7.10
CA ASP A 186 8.98 4.97 8.06
C ASP A 186 8.66 5.51 9.46
N ASP A 187 9.12 6.71 9.79
CA ASP A 187 8.89 7.40 11.04
C ASP A 187 7.79 8.49 10.97
N ASN A 188 7.20 8.74 9.80
CA ASN A 188 6.29 9.86 9.59
C ASN A 188 5.04 9.45 8.79
N LEU A 189 3.90 9.34 9.47
CA LEU A 189 2.64 8.90 8.88
C LEU A 189 2.08 9.89 7.84
N LEU A 190 2.15 11.20 8.09
CA LEU A 190 1.71 12.22 7.12
C LEU A 190 2.51 12.14 5.82
N ALA A 191 3.84 11.98 5.94
CA ALA A 191 4.73 11.78 4.80
C ALA A 191 4.42 10.48 4.07
N ARG A 192 4.20 9.39 4.82
CA ARG A 192 3.86 8.07 4.26
C ARG A 192 2.59 8.15 3.44
N LEU A 193 1.50 8.68 4.02
CA LEU A 193 0.19 8.79 3.38
C LEU A 193 0.24 9.72 2.15
N SER A 194 0.93 10.85 2.25
CA SER A 194 1.11 11.80 1.16
C SER A 194 1.81 11.17 -0.05
N LEU A 195 2.86 10.39 0.18
CA LEU A 195 3.75 9.98 -0.90
C LEU A 195 3.49 8.59 -1.43
N VAL A 196 3.22 7.60 -0.57
CA VAL A 196 3.07 6.22 -1.00
C VAL A 196 1.67 5.99 -1.60
N PRO A 197 0.58 5.86 -0.81
CA PRO A 197 -0.72 5.54 -1.36
C PRO A 197 -1.33 6.69 -2.16
N ARG A 198 -1.03 7.96 -1.81
CA ARG A 198 -1.68 9.09 -2.47
C ARG A 198 -0.96 9.55 -3.73
N TYR A 199 0.38 9.69 -3.72
CA TYR A 199 1.12 10.15 -4.91
C TYR A 199 1.60 9.01 -5.80
N LEU A 200 2.32 8.04 -5.25
CA LEU A 200 2.97 6.98 -6.02
C LEU A 200 1.96 5.99 -6.60
N GLU A 201 0.99 5.51 -5.82
CA GLU A 201 -0.06 4.62 -6.35
C GLU A 201 -0.96 5.33 -7.37
N ALA A 202 -1.24 6.63 -7.17
CA ALA A 202 -1.97 7.43 -8.16
C ALA A 202 -1.28 7.55 -9.52
N ARG A 203 -0.01 7.12 -9.65
CA ARG A 203 0.63 6.97 -10.96
C ARG A 203 -0.04 5.88 -11.80
N GLY A 204 -0.59 4.82 -11.19
CA GLY A 204 -1.42 3.83 -11.88
C GLY A 204 -2.59 4.47 -12.61
N LEU A 205 -3.33 5.36 -11.92
CA LEU A 205 -4.46 6.11 -12.49
C LEU A 205 -4.06 6.97 -13.70
N ASP A 206 -2.83 7.47 -13.71
CA ASP A 206 -2.33 8.36 -14.75
C ASP A 206 -1.83 7.61 -16.00
N VAL A 207 -1.15 6.47 -15.80
CA VAL A 207 -0.41 5.81 -16.88
C VAL A 207 -1.18 4.65 -17.50
N THR A 208 -2.01 3.95 -16.72
CA THR A 208 -2.74 2.75 -17.18
C THR A 208 -3.71 3.04 -18.34
N PRO A 209 -4.46 4.15 -18.40
CA PRO A 209 -5.33 4.43 -19.54
C PRO A 209 -4.61 4.44 -20.89
N ALA A 210 -3.45 5.09 -20.97
CA ALA A 210 -2.64 5.11 -22.19
C ALA A 210 -2.00 3.75 -22.51
N MET A 211 -1.83 2.87 -21.50
CA MET A 211 -1.40 1.49 -21.72
C MET A 211 -2.54 0.64 -22.27
N LEU A 212 -3.76 0.80 -21.74
CA LEU A 212 -4.98 0.13 -22.25
C LEU A 212 -5.21 0.45 -23.74
N GLU A 213 -5.14 1.73 -24.13
CA GLU A 213 -5.27 2.12 -25.55
C GLU A 213 -4.26 1.38 -26.47
N LYS A 214 -3.02 1.22 -26.00
CA LYS A 214 -1.97 0.49 -26.73
C LYS A 214 -2.26 -1.00 -26.81
N LEU A 215 -2.73 -1.61 -25.73
CA LEU A 215 -3.08 -3.03 -25.69
C LEU A 215 -4.26 -3.32 -26.63
N TYR A 216 -5.29 -2.46 -26.63
CA TYR A 216 -6.41 -2.56 -27.58
C TYR A 216 -5.97 -2.46 -29.04
N THR A 217 -5.08 -1.50 -29.33
CA THR A 217 -4.51 -1.36 -30.67
C THR A 217 -3.75 -2.62 -31.10
N GLN A 218 -3.10 -3.29 -30.16
CA GLN A 218 -2.37 -4.55 -30.38
C GLN A 218 -3.24 -5.80 -30.25
N LYS A 219 -4.55 -5.65 -30.02
CA LYS A 219 -5.51 -6.73 -29.82
C LYS A 219 -5.15 -7.68 -28.67
N ASP A 220 -4.43 -7.17 -27.67
CA ASP A 220 -4.10 -7.90 -26.45
C ASP A 220 -5.21 -7.70 -25.41
N MET A 221 -6.35 -8.33 -25.68
CA MET A 221 -7.57 -8.13 -24.91
C MET A 221 -7.46 -8.71 -23.50
N ASP A 222 -6.73 -9.82 -23.34
CA ASP A 222 -6.57 -10.49 -22.04
C ASP A 222 -5.74 -9.65 -21.07
N THR A 223 -4.63 -9.06 -21.54
CA THR A 223 -3.83 -8.14 -20.70
C THR A 223 -4.61 -6.87 -20.38
N ALA A 224 -5.39 -6.36 -21.33
CA ALA A 224 -6.22 -5.18 -21.12
C ALA A 224 -7.28 -5.42 -20.05
N ALA A 225 -8.00 -6.54 -20.11
CA ALA A 225 -9.03 -6.88 -19.12
C ALA A 225 -8.48 -6.96 -17.68
N ILE A 226 -7.26 -7.50 -17.50
CA ILE A 226 -6.62 -7.53 -16.18
C ILE A 226 -6.30 -6.10 -15.70
N LEU A 227 -5.77 -5.24 -16.58
CA LEU A 227 -5.46 -3.86 -16.21
C LEU A 227 -6.70 -3.01 -15.95
N GLU A 228 -7.85 -3.32 -16.55
CA GLU A 228 -9.11 -2.66 -16.24
C GLU A 228 -9.60 -2.99 -14.84
N ILE A 229 -9.49 -4.25 -14.41
CA ILE A 229 -9.80 -4.66 -13.03
C ILE A 229 -8.93 -3.88 -12.05
N ILE A 230 -7.61 -3.90 -12.28
CA ILE A 230 -6.65 -3.20 -11.43
C ILE A 230 -6.96 -1.70 -11.39
N LEU A 231 -7.18 -1.06 -12.54
CA LEU A 231 -7.44 0.39 -12.61
C LEU A 231 -8.69 0.82 -11.83
N GLU A 232 -9.75 0.00 -11.82
CA GLU A 232 -10.96 0.34 -11.08
C GLU A 232 -10.73 0.23 -9.56
N ASP A 233 -10.05 -0.84 -9.10
CA ASP A 233 -9.72 -1.07 -7.70
C ASP A 233 -8.73 0.01 -7.18
N GLU A 234 -7.77 0.42 -8.01
CA GLU A 234 -6.76 1.45 -7.68
C GLU A 234 -7.35 2.81 -7.29
N VAL A 235 -8.54 3.17 -7.79
CA VAL A 235 -9.18 4.43 -7.40
C VAL A 235 -9.48 4.43 -5.90
N THR A 236 -9.96 3.30 -5.36
CA THR A 236 -10.26 3.14 -3.93
C THR A 236 -8.98 3.07 -3.10
N HIS A 237 -7.90 2.47 -3.62
CA HIS A 237 -6.61 2.43 -2.93
C HIS A 237 -6.06 3.85 -2.68
N VAL A 238 -6.08 4.68 -3.73
CA VAL A 238 -5.66 6.09 -3.66
C VAL A 238 -6.62 6.92 -2.79
N GLU A 239 -7.93 6.64 -2.86
CA GLU A 239 -8.94 7.27 -2.01
C GLU A 239 -8.67 7.02 -0.53
N PHE A 240 -8.28 5.80 -0.12
CA PHE A 240 -7.86 5.54 1.26
C PHE A 240 -6.62 6.33 1.67
N GLY A 241 -5.67 6.53 0.75
CA GLY A 241 -4.55 7.45 0.96
C GLY A 241 -5.01 8.87 1.28
N THR A 242 -6.00 9.39 0.54
CA THR A 242 -6.61 10.69 0.82
C THR A 242 -7.35 10.71 2.16
N LYS A 243 -8.28 9.78 2.38
CA LYS A 243 -9.12 9.67 3.58
C LYS A 243 -8.28 9.69 4.85
N TRP A 244 -7.23 8.89 4.90
CA TRP A 244 -6.39 8.80 6.10
C TRP A 244 -5.45 9.99 6.25
N LEU A 245 -5.06 10.63 5.16
CA LEU A 245 -4.32 11.88 5.23
C LEU A 245 -5.19 13.00 5.81
N ASP A 246 -6.44 13.14 5.34
CA ASP A 246 -7.42 14.08 5.91
C ASP A 246 -7.60 13.84 7.41
N PHE A 247 -7.85 12.58 7.82
CA PHE A 247 -8.02 12.23 9.24
C PHE A 247 -6.84 12.63 10.13
N VAL A 248 -5.60 12.39 9.68
CA VAL A 248 -4.41 12.73 10.47
C VAL A 248 -4.20 14.25 10.50
N CYS A 249 -4.39 14.93 9.36
CA CYS A 249 -4.30 16.39 9.27
C CYS A 249 -5.33 17.08 10.17
N GLU A 250 -6.58 16.61 10.19
CA GLU A 250 -7.64 17.12 11.08
C GLU A 250 -7.28 16.96 12.56
N ASN A 251 -6.74 15.80 12.95
CA ASN A 251 -6.33 15.55 14.33
C ASN A 251 -5.11 16.37 14.77
N GLU A 252 -4.20 16.69 13.84
CA GLU A 252 -3.02 17.51 14.10
C GLU A 252 -3.27 19.02 13.92
N GLY A 253 -4.42 19.41 13.37
CA GLY A 253 -4.79 20.81 13.14
C GLY A 253 -3.96 21.48 12.03
N VAL A 254 -3.62 20.72 10.99
CA VAL A 254 -2.83 21.19 9.84
C VAL A 254 -3.62 21.03 8.53
N GLU A 255 -3.34 21.89 7.55
CA GLU A 255 -4.01 21.82 6.25
C GLU A 255 -3.39 20.73 5.37
N ARG A 256 -4.24 19.82 4.85
CA ARG A 256 -3.77 18.68 4.03
C ARG A 256 -2.99 19.13 2.80
N GLU A 257 -3.46 20.15 2.09
CA GLU A 257 -2.84 20.59 0.82
C GLU A 257 -1.41 21.07 1.07
N ASP A 258 -1.20 21.88 2.12
CA ASP A 258 0.12 22.37 2.52
C ASP A 258 1.05 21.20 2.91
N VAL A 259 0.57 20.29 3.76
CA VAL A 259 1.31 19.09 4.17
C VAL A 259 1.67 18.23 2.96
N PHE A 260 0.72 17.99 2.05
CA PHE A 260 0.94 17.17 0.86
C PHE A 260 2.04 17.76 -0.03
N PHE A 261 1.96 19.05 -0.34
CA PHE A 261 2.94 19.69 -1.21
C PHE A 261 4.31 19.87 -0.53
N GLU A 262 4.36 20.12 0.78
CA GLU A 262 5.63 20.11 1.53
C GLU A 262 6.35 18.76 1.37
N HIS A 263 5.63 17.64 1.54
CA HIS A 263 6.20 16.30 1.39
C HIS A 263 6.63 16.01 -0.04
N VAL A 264 5.79 16.36 -1.02
CA VAL A 264 6.07 16.22 -2.45
C VAL A 264 7.34 16.98 -2.83
N GLU A 265 7.49 18.24 -2.43
CA GLU A 265 8.67 19.05 -2.74
C GLU A 265 9.93 18.49 -2.06
N ARG A 266 9.84 18.21 -0.75
CA ARG A 266 10.97 17.77 0.08
C ARG A 266 11.53 16.41 -0.35
N LEU A 267 10.65 15.44 -0.64
CA LEU A 267 11.04 14.04 -0.82
C LEU A 267 11.10 13.61 -2.29
N LEU A 268 10.31 14.20 -3.18
CA LEU A 268 10.46 13.96 -4.63
C LEU A 268 11.51 14.88 -5.27
N LYS A 269 11.91 15.98 -4.61
CA LYS A 269 12.96 16.91 -5.11
C LYS A 269 12.67 17.36 -6.55
N GLY A 270 11.42 17.75 -6.75
CA GLY A 270 10.85 18.14 -8.03
C GLY A 270 10.73 17.01 -9.05
N GLN A 271 10.95 15.73 -8.74
CA GLN A 271 10.72 14.60 -9.68
C GLN A 271 9.23 14.32 -9.90
N ILE A 272 8.46 15.37 -10.15
CA ILE A 272 7.03 15.33 -10.40
C ILE A 272 6.84 15.26 -11.91
N LEU A 273 6.24 14.16 -12.35
CA LEU A 273 6.06 13.85 -13.76
C LEU A 273 4.60 13.51 -14.00
N GLY A 274 3.94 14.25 -14.88
CA GLY A 274 2.63 13.85 -15.36
C GLY A 274 2.71 12.66 -16.35
N PRO A 275 1.64 12.39 -17.13
CA PRO A 275 0.35 13.08 -17.11
C PRO A 275 -0.34 12.90 -15.74
N PHE A 276 -1.40 13.67 -15.50
CA PHE A 276 -2.28 13.50 -14.34
C PHE A 276 -3.71 13.24 -14.83
N ASN A 277 -4.27 12.09 -14.52
CA ASN A 277 -5.63 11.75 -14.90
C ASN A 277 -6.59 12.45 -13.93
N LYS A 278 -7.02 13.66 -14.30
CA LYS A 278 -7.86 14.51 -13.45
C LYS A 278 -9.17 13.81 -13.03
N PRO A 279 -9.96 13.20 -13.95
CA PRO A 279 -11.19 12.50 -13.54
C PRO A 279 -10.96 11.42 -12.48
N LEU A 280 -9.95 10.56 -12.63
CA LEU A 280 -9.68 9.49 -11.66
C LEU A 280 -9.11 10.02 -10.35
N ARG A 281 -8.19 10.99 -10.41
CA ARG A 281 -7.64 11.60 -9.19
C ARG A 281 -8.69 12.38 -8.40
N LEU A 282 -9.63 13.07 -9.06
CA LEU A 282 -10.77 13.71 -8.40
C LEU A 282 -11.65 12.66 -7.69
N ARG A 283 -11.93 11.53 -8.35
CA ARG A 283 -12.66 10.40 -7.71
C ARG A 283 -11.91 9.87 -6.49
N ALA A 284 -10.58 9.84 -6.54
CA ALA A 284 -9.72 9.42 -5.43
C ALA A 284 -9.46 10.51 -4.37
N GLY A 285 -10.18 11.62 -4.40
CA GLY A 285 -10.15 12.67 -3.36
C GLY A 285 -9.07 13.76 -3.53
N PHE A 286 -8.47 13.89 -4.71
CA PHE A 286 -7.71 15.11 -5.03
C PHE A 286 -8.65 16.30 -5.25
N THR A 287 -8.23 17.49 -4.84
CA THR A 287 -8.96 18.73 -5.13
C THR A 287 -8.56 19.29 -6.51
N PRO A 288 -9.40 20.14 -7.11
CA PRO A 288 -9.01 20.89 -8.31
C PRO A 288 -7.74 21.74 -8.11
N SER A 289 -7.54 22.30 -6.90
CA SER A 289 -6.35 23.08 -6.55
C SER A 289 -5.08 22.22 -6.59
N GLU A 290 -5.12 21.06 -5.93
CA GLU A 290 -3.99 20.12 -5.93
C GLU A 290 -3.63 19.65 -7.34
N LEU A 291 -4.62 19.38 -8.19
CA LEU A 291 -4.37 18.96 -9.56
C LEU A 291 -3.74 20.07 -10.39
N LEU A 292 -4.15 21.33 -10.20
CA LEU A 292 -3.54 22.48 -10.86
C LEU A 292 -2.08 22.64 -10.43
N GLU A 293 -1.81 22.49 -9.13
CA GLU A 293 -0.47 22.64 -8.59
C GLU A 293 0.47 21.50 -9.03
N LEU A 294 -0.01 20.25 -9.06
CA LEU A 294 0.73 19.13 -9.64
C LEU A 294 1.08 19.37 -11.12
N GLU A 295 0.15 19.92 -11.90
CA GLU A 295 0.41 20.30 -13.29
C GLU A 295 1.44 21.42 -13.44
N ARG A 296 1.46 22.38 -12.51
CA ARG A 296 2.45 23.46 -12.46
C ARG A 296 3.85 22.92 -12.16
N LEU A 297 3.93 21.92 -11.28
CA LEU A 297 5.17 21.28 -10.85
C LEU A 297 5.70 20.21 -11.84
N ASP A 298 4.94 19.87 -12.91
CA ASP A 298 5.35 18.87 -13.90
C ASP A 298 6.65 19.28 -14.62
N LYS A 299 7.74 18.56 -14.34
CA LYS A 299 9.06 18.81 -14.94
C LYS A 299 9.09 18.75 -16.46
N ARG A 300 8.15 18.05 -17.10
CA ARG A 300 8.10 17.98 -18.56
C ARG A 300 7.71 19.32 -19.19
N LYS A 301 6.93 20.13 -18.47
CA LYS A 301 6.57 21.50 -18.87
C LYS A 301 7.69 22.49 -18.55
N LEU A 302 8.35 22.34 -17.40
CA LEU A 302 9.44 23.22 -16.97
C LEU A 302 10.69 23.16 -17.87
N LYS A 303 10.88 22.08 -18.64
CA LYS A 303 11.97 21.96 -19.64
C LYS A 303 11.62 22.55 -21.02
N GLN A 304 10.38 22.98 -21.24
CA GLN A 304 9.91 23.54 -22.51
C GLN A 304 9.81 25.07 -22.49
N THR A 305 9.99 25.69 -21.32
CA THR A 305 10.07 27.13 -21.07
C THR A 305 11.52 27.53 -20.78
#